data_AF-A0A536Y823-F1
#
_entry.id   AF-A0A536Y823-F1
#
_cell.length_a   1.000
_cell.length_b   1.000
_cell.length_c   1.000
_cell.angle_alpha   90.00
_cell.angle_beta   90.00
_cell.angle_gamma   90.00
#
_symmetry.space_group_name_H-M   'P 1'
#
loop_
_entity.id
_entity.type
_entity.pdbx_description
1 polymer ?
#
loop_
_entity_poly.entity_id
_entity_poly.type
_entity_poly.pdbx_seq_one_letter_code
_entity_poly.pdbx_strand_id
1 'polypeptide(L)'
;MYDILAYLFENCQQAELADDRERVVRKLAAAGFEDSDISEALHWLAGVLSAPRGAPRALPNARTSFRAFAPRELAKLDAECRGFLITLEQSGMLTPETRELVLERSLAASGAALSLNQLKLIVLMVLWNQQTPTSQLLAEDLFSAAHTRLPN
;
A
#
# COMPACT_ATOMS: atom_id res chain seq x y z
N MET A 1 6.61 -11.25 -4.55
CA MET A 1 5.42 -10.39 -4.25
C MET A 1 5.45 -8.94 -4.77
N TYR A 2 6.40 -8.07 -4.41
CA TYR A 2 6.25 -6.62 -4.67
C TYR A 2 6.19 -6.26 -6.16
N ASP A 3 6.99 -6.92 -7.00
CA ASP A 3 6.96 -6.68 -8.46
C ASP A 3 5.59 -7.00 -9.06
N ILE A 4 4.88 -7.99 -8.49
CA ILE A 4 3.50 -8.31 -8.86
C ILE A 4 2.56 -7.16 -8.48
N LEU A 5 2.69 -6.59 -7.29
CA LEU A 5 1.86 -5.44 -6.88
C LEU A 5 2.07 -4.23 -7.80
N ALA A 6 3.32 -3.96 -8.21
CA ALA A 6 3.63 -2.91 -9.18
C ALA A 6 3.02 -3.23 -10.56
N TYR A 7 3.19 -4.46 -11.04
CA TYR A 7 2.59 -4.89 -12.30
C TYR A 7 1.06 -4.76 -12.29
N LEU A 8 0.40 -5.18 -11.19
CA LEU A 8 -1.05 -5.08 -11.04
C LEU A 8 -1.52 -3.62 -11.08
N PHE A 9 -0.79 -2.71 -10.46
CA PHE A 9 -1.08 -1.28 -10.52
C PHE A 9 -1.05 -0.74 -11.95
N GLU A 10 0.01 -1.06 -12.69
CA GLU A 10 0.26 -0.52 -14.03
C GLU A 10 -0.64 -1.15 -15.09
N ASN A 11 -0.96 -2.44 -14.93
CA ASN A 11 -1.54 -3.23 -16.01
C ASN A 11 -2.98 -3.66 -15.74
N CYS A 12 -3.48 -3.63 -14.51
CA CYS A 12 -4.83 -4.11 -14.19
C CYS A 12 -5.74 -2.96 -13.77
N GLN A 13 -7.01 -3.07 -14.13
CA GLN A 13 -8.02 -2.19 -13.56
C GLN A 13 -8.48 -2.73 -12.21
N GLN A 14 -8.89 -1.84 -11.30
CA GLN A 14 -9.35 -2.24 -9.97
C GLN A 14 -10.55 -3.21 -10.03
N ALA A 15 -11.48 -2.99 -10.96
CA ALA A 15 -12.64 -3.88 -11.14
C ALA A 15 -12.21 -5.31 -11.53
N GLU A 16 -11.14 -5.46 -12.32
CA GLU A 16 -10.62 -6.78 -12.71
C GLU A 16 -10.10 -7.57 -11.50
N LEU A 17 -9.54 -6.89 -10.50
CA LEU A 17 -9.06 -7.53 -9.27
C LEU A 17 -10.18 -8.03 -8.38
N ALA A 18 -11.34 -7.36 -8.41
CA ALA A 18 -12.51 -7.72 -7.61
C ALA A 18 -13.34 -8.83 -8.29
N ASP A 19 -13.51 -8.75 -9.61
CA ASP A 19 -14.50 -9.54 -10.34
C ASP A 19 -13.93 -10.80 -11.01
N ASP A 20 -12.65 -10.80 -11.43
CA ASP A 20 -12.08 -11.91 -12.23
C ASP A 20 -10.65 -12.26 -11.82
N ARG A 21 -10.55 -12.87 -10.64
CA ARG A 21 -9.27 -13.31 -10.05
C ARG A 21 -8.54 -14.32 -10.95
N GLU A 22 -9.26 -15.19 -11.66
CA GLU A 22 -8.62 -16.17 -12.56
C GLU A 22 -7.95 -15.49 -13.76
N ARG A 23 -8.59 -14.47 -14.34
CA ARG A 23 -7.97 -13.70 -15.43
C ARG A 23 -6.73 -12.94 -14.96
N VAL A 24 -6.75 -12.41 -13.74
CA VAL A 24 -5.57 -11.77 -13.12
C VAL A 24 -4.43 -12.78 -12.97
N VAL A 25 -4.70 -13.99 -12.45
CA VAL A 25 -3.69 -15.06 -12.33
C VAL A 25 -3.12 -15.43 -13.70
N ARG A 26 -3.96 -15.65 -14.71
CA ARG A 26 -3.50 -15.97 -16.07
C ARG A 26 -2.62 -14.87 -16.66
N LYS A 27 -2.96 -13.59 -16.41
CA LYS A 27 -2.19 -12.44 -16.88
C LYS A 27 -0.82 -12.36 -16.20
N LEU A 28 -0.76 -12.59 -14.89
CA LEU A 28 0.50 -12.62 -14.15
C LEU A 28 1.40 -13.78 -14.60
N ALA A 29 0.84 -14.96 -14.79
CA ALA A 29 1.59 -16.10 -15.32
C ALA A 29 2.12 -15.82 -16.74
N ALA A 30 1.32 -15.20 -17.60
CA ALA A 30 1.74 -14.78 -18.94
C ALA A 30 2.83 -13.69 -18.93
N ALA A 31 2.90 -12.88 -17.87
CA ALA A 31 3.97 -11.91 -17.65
C ALA A 31 5.26 -12.54 -17.10
N GLY A 32 5.26 -13.85 -16.81
CA GLY A 32 6.44 -14.60 -16.36
C GLY A 32 6.63 -14.65 -14.84
N PHE A 33 5.62 -14.28 -14.05
CA PHE A 33 5.69 -14.41 -12.59
C PHE A 33 5.49 -15.87 -12.15
N GLU A 34 6.19 -16.27 -11.08
CA GLU A 34 6.07 -17.61 -10.51
C GLU A 34 4.77 -17.81 -9.73
N ASP A 35 4.18 -19.00 -9.79
CA ASP A 35 2.89 -19.32 -9.15
C ASP A 35 2.90 -19.10 -7.62
N SER A 36 4.03 -19.35 -6.96
CA SER A 36 4.21 -19.08 -5.52
C SER A 36 4.11 -17.59 -5.21
N ASP A 37 4.77 -16.77 -5.99
CA ASP A 37 4.78 -15.31 -5.84
C ASP A 37 3.42 -14.71 -6.17
N ILE A 38 2.75 -15.22 -7.21
CA ILE A 38 1.37 -14.85 -7.56
C ILE A 38 0.43 -15.17 -6.40
N SER A 39 0.53 -16.38 -5.84
CA SER A 39 -0.31 -16.82 -4.73
C SER A 39 -0.09 -15.96 -3.49
N GLU A 40 1.16 -15.66 -3.15
CA GLU A 40 1.54 -14.79 -2.03
C GLU A 40 0.97 -13.37 -2.21
N ALA A 41 1.18 -12.76 -3.38
CA ALA A 41 0.72 -11.40 -3.66
C ALA A 41 -0.81 -11.29 -3.64
N LEU A 42 -1.52 -12.24 -4.23
CA LEU A 42 -2.98 -12.25 -4.22
C LEU A 42 -3.55 -12.54 -2.84
N HIS A 43 -2.88 -13.36 -2.02
CA HIS A 43 -3.27 -13.57 -0.63
C HIS A 43 -3.12 -12.27 0.17
N TRP A 44 -2.00 -11.56 0.01
CA TRP A 44 -1.79 -10.27 0.63
C TRP A 44 -2.83 -9.22 0.19
N LEU A 45 -3.11 -9.16 -1.12
CA LEU A 45 -4.06 -8.23 -1.72
C LEU A 45 -5.49 -8.47 -1.23
N ALA A 46 -5.88 -9.73 -1.00
CA ALA A 46 -7.19 -10.06 -0.43
C ALA A 46 -7.43 -9.37 0.93
N GLY A 47 -6.38 -9.17 1.73
CA GLY A 47 -6.45 -8.41 2.98
C GLY A 47 -6.72 -6.91 2.75
N VAL A 48 -6.26 -6.33 1.65
CA VAL A 48 -6.57 -4.95 1.27
C VAL A 48 -8.05 -4.83 0.88
N LEU A 49 -8.55 -5.80 0.11
CA LEU A 49 -9.93 -5.84 -0.39
C LEU A 49 -10.98 -6.13 0.69
N SER A 50 -10.61 -6.95 1.68
CA SER A 50 -11.52 -7.38 2.76
C SER A 50 -11.59 -6.38 3.93
N ALA A 51 -10.77 -5.33 3.91
CA ALA A 51 -10.75 -4.33 4.96
C ALA A 51 -12.13 -3.65 5.07
N PRO A 52 -12.75 -3.63 6.26
CA PRO A 52 -14.05 -2.99 6.44
C PRO A 52 -14.00 -1.53 5.98
N ARG A 53 -14.87 -1.16 5.04
CA ARG A 53 -15.01 0.24 4.57
C ARG A 53 -15.77 1.14 5.57
N GLY A 54 -15.91 0.68 6.83
CA GLY A 54 -16.62 1.37 7.90
C GLY A 54 -15.91 1.15 9.24
N ALA A 55 -15.73 2.24 9.99
CA ALA A 55 -14.91 2.24 11.20
C ALA A 55 -15.60 1.51 12.38
N PRO A 56 -14.87 0.68 13.15
CA PRO A 56 -15.35 0.21 14.45
C PRO A 56 -15.40 1.33 15.51
N ARG A 57 -14.72 2.47 15.28
CA ARG A 57 -14.76 3.68 16.09
C ARG A 57 -14.03 4.81 15.35
N ALA A 58 -14.56 6.03 15.36
CA ALA A 58 -13.83 7.19 14.81
C ALA A 58 -12.49 7.35 15.54
N LEU A 59 -11.39 7.42 14.79
CA LEU A 59 -10.07 7.63 15.36
C LEU A 59 -9.85 9.12 15.65
N PRO A 60 -9.05 9.47 16.68
CA PRO A 60 -8.71 10.86 16.96
C PRO A 60 -8.05 11.54 15.76
N ASN A 61 -8.32 12.84 15.59
CA ASN A 61 -7.71 13.61 14.52
C ASN A 61 -6.19 13.69 14.70
N ALA A 62 -5.44 13.45 13.63
CA ALA A 62 -3.98 13.49 13.62
C ALA A 62 -3.39 14.87 13.98
N ARG A 63 -4.18 15.96 13.86
CA ARG A 63 -3.75 17.32 14.25
C ARG A 63 -3.73 17.55 15.76
N THR A 64 -4.48 16.75 16.52
CA THR A 64 -4.63 16.91 17.98
C THR A 64 -4.20 15.67 18.76
N SER A 65 -3.62 14.69 18.07
CA SER A 65 -3.17 13.44 18.66
C SER A 65 -1.88 12.98 17.99
N PHE A 66 -1.17 12.07 18.65
CA PHE A 66 -0.03 11.38 18.05
C PHE A 66 -0.26 9.88 18.14
N ARG A 67 0.28 9.15 17.15
CA ARG A 67 0.23 7.70 17.13
C ARG A 67 1.56 7.13 17.66
N ALA A 68 1.48 6.30 18.70
CA ALA A 68 2.61 5.50 19.14
C ALA A 68 2.73 4.23 18.28
N PHE A 69 3.97 3.83 17.96
CA PHE A 69 4.24 2.60 17.21
C PHE A 69 4.59 1.45 18.16
N ALA A 70 3.99 0.29 17.96
CA ALA A 70 4.28 -0.91 18.72
C ALA A 70 5.67 -1.49 18.34
N PRO A 71 6.33 -2.26 19.22
CA PRO A 71 7.66 -2.81 18.93
C PRO A 71 7.75 -3.60 17.61
N ARG A 72 6.71 -4.38 17.28
CA ARG A 72 6.63 -5.11 15.99
C ARG A 72 6.58 -4.17 14.78
N GLU A 73 5.92 -3.02 14.92
CA GLU A 73 5.84 -2.01 13.87
C GLU A 73 7.20 -1.31 13.73
N LEU A 74 7.86 -1.00 14.85
CA LEU A 74 9.21 -0.41 14.86
C LEU A 74 10.25 -1.33 14.21
N ALA A 75 10.11 -2.64 14.37
CA ALA A 75 10.99 -3.63 13.75
C ALA A 75 10.74 -3.76 12.23
N LYS A 76 9.48 -3.66 11.81
CA LYS A 76 9.08 -3.78 10.40
C LYS A 76 9.28 -2.49 9.61
N LEU A 77 9.08 -1.34 10.25
CA LEU A 77 9.09 0.01 9.67
C LEU A 77 10.14 0.84 10.39
N ASP A 78 11.21 1.14 9.67
CA ASP A 78 12.28 2.01 10.16
C ASP A 78 11.83 3.49 10.29
N ALA A 79 12.75 4.36 10.68
CA ALA A 79 12.45 5.77 10.89
C ALA A 79 11.99 6.48 9.59
N GLU A 80 12.56 6.12 8.44
CA GLU A 80 12.23 6.71 7.15
C GLU A 80 10.80 6.32 6.72
N CYS A 81 10.46 5.04 6.83
CA CYS A 81 9.13 4.50 6.59
C CYS A 81 8.08 5.21 7.45
N ARG A 82 8.34 5.34 8.76
CA ARG A 82 7.41 6.02 9.68
C ARG A 82 7.26 7.51 9.38
N GLY A 83 8.36 8.18 9.06
CA GLY A 83 8.35 9.59 8.66
C GLY A 83 7.48 9.82 7.43
N PHE A 84 7.58 8.94 6.44
CA PHE A 84 6.74 8.98 5.24
C PHE A 84 5.25 8.84 5.56
N LEU A 85 4.84 7.90 6.41
CA LEU A 85 3.44 7.76 6.82
C LEU A 85 2.90 8.99 7.54
N ILE A 86 3.72 9.58 8.42
CA ILE A 86 3.37 10.81 9.13
C ILE A 86 3.16 11.96 8.12
N THR A 87 4.04 12.10 7.13
CA THR A 87 3.90 13.13 6.08
C THR A 87 2.61 12.95 5.29
N LEU A 88 2.24 11.71 4.94
CA LEU A 88 0.99 11.43 4.21
C LEU A 88 -0.27 11.70 5.05
N GLU A 89 -0.22 11.41 6.36
CA GLU A 89 -1.32 11.73 7.27
C GLU A 89 -1.47 13.25 7.46
N GLN A 90 -0.35 13.97 7.55
CA GLN A 90 -0.33 15.44 7.68
C GLN A 90 -0.81 16.16 6.42
N SER A 91 -0.49 15.63 5.23
CA SER A 91 -1.00 16.16 3.96
C SER A 91 -2.48 15.84 3.73
N GLY A 92 -3.08 14.98 4.56
CA GLY A 92 -4.46 14.52 4.41
C GLY A 92 -4.64 13.44 3.34
N MET A 93 -3.56 12.91 2.78
CA MET A 93 -3.62 11.78 1.83
C MET A 93 -4.02 10.49 2.53
N LEU A 94 -3.60 10.31 3.79
CA LEU A 94 -4.09 9.25 4.65
C LEU A 94 -4.98 9.83 5.75
N THR A 95 -6.10 9.17 6.02
CA THR A 95 -6.84 9.36 7.26
C THR A 95 -6.25 8.43 8.33
N PRO A 96 -6.53 8.65 9.62
CA PRO A 96 -6.11 7.72 10.66
C PRO A 96 -6.54 6.27 10.38
N GLU A 97 -7.73 6.07 9.80
CA GLU A 97 -8.25 4.76 9.41
C GLU A 97 -7.44 4.14 8.27
N THR A 98 -7.18 4.90 7.20
CA THR A 98 -6.40 4.37 6.07
C THR A 98 -4.94 4.15 6.44
N ARG A 99 -4.38 4.96 7.34
CA ARG A 99 -3.06 4.72 7.96
C ARG A 99 -3.02 3.38 8.71
N GLU A 100 -4.03 3.05 9.52
CA GLU A 100 -4.06 1.75 10.20
C GLU A 100 -4.10 0.59 9.20
N LEU A 101 -4.86 0.72 8.11
CA LEU A 101 -4.87 -0.30 7.07
C LEU A 101 -3.49 -0.46 6.41
N VAL A 102 -2.80 0.64 6.10
CA VAL A 102 -1.42 0.59 5.58
C VAL A 102 -0.50 -0.14 6.54
N LEU A 103 -0.62 0.09 7.85
CA LEU A 103 0.21 -0.54 8.86
C LEU A 103 -0.09 -2.02 9.05
N GLU A 104 -1.37 -2.38 9.07
CA GLU A 104 -1.81 -3.77 9.11
C GLU A 104 -1.26 -4.55 7.90
N ARG A 105 -1.37 -3.95 6.71
CA ARG A 105 -0.85 -4.55 5.46
C ARG A 105 0.67 -4.55 5.40
N SER A 106 1.34 -3.58 6.01
CA SER A 106 2.80 -3.55 6.16
C SER A 106 3.30 -4.69 7.03
N LEU A 107 2.62 -4.99 8.13
CA LEU A 107 2.96 -6.13 9.00
C LEU A 107 2.69 -7.47 8.32
N ALA A 108 1.65 -7.56 7.47
CA ALA A 108 1.33 -8.75 6.70
C ALA A 108 2.19 -8.95 5.45
N ALA A 109 2.94 -7.92 5.03
CA ALA A 109 3.83 -8.01 3.88
C ALA A 109 5.06 -8.88 4.19
N SER A 110 5.63 -9.49 3.16
CA SER A 110 6.79 -10.38 3.27
C SER A 110 8.06 -9.66 3.75
N GLY A 111 9.06 -10.42 4.21
CA GLY A 111 10.34 -9.90 4.70
C GLY A 111 10.36 -9.49 6.18
N ALA A 112 11.54 -9.24 6.74
CA ALA A 112 11.69 -8.86 8.15
C ALA A 112 11.45 -7.36 8.38
N ALA A 113 11.98 -6.52 7.48
CA ALA A 113 11.82 -5.07 7.48
C ALA A 113 11.46 -4.60 6.06
N LEU A 114 10.73 -3.50 5.97
CA LEU A 114 10.35 -2.89 4.69
C LEU A 114 11.34 -1.79 4.32
N SER A 115 11.66 -1.71 3.03
CA SER A 115 12.26 -0.50 2.46
C SER A 115 11.19 0.56 2.21
N LEU A 116 11.60 1.83 2.10
CA LEU A 116 10.68 2.92 1.79
C LEU A 116 9.90 2.67 0.48
N ASN A 117 10.55 2.12 -0.55
CA ASN A 117 9.90 1.83 -1.83
C ASN A 117 8.82 0.74 -1.70
N GLN A 118 9.07 -0.29 -0.89
CA GLN A 118 8.07 -1.32 -0.60
C GLN A 118 6.87 -0.73 0.15
N LEU A 119 7.11 0.15 1.12
CA LEU A 119 6.04 0.84 1.84
C LEU A 119 5.21 1.74 0.90
N LYS A 120 5.85 2.51 0.02
CA LYS A 120 5.16 3.33 -0.99
C LYS A 120 4.23 2.50 -1.85
N LEU A 121 4.66 1.32 -2.27
CA LEU A 121 3.83 0.41 -3.04
C LEU A 121 2.64 -0.11 -2.22
N ILE A 122 2.82 -0.42 -0.94
CA ILE A 122 1.73 -0.81 -0.04
C ILE A 122 0.72 0.33 0.12
N VAL A 123 1.19 1.55 0.36
CA VAL A 123 0.34 2.75 0.44
C VAL A 123 -0.47 2.93 -0.85
N LEU A 124 0.19 2.81 -2.00
CA LEU A 124 -0.46 2.90 -3.30
C LEU A 124 -1.56 1.85 -3.44
N MET A 125 -1.27 0.59 -3.13
CA MET A 125 -2.25 -0.50 -3.20
C MET A 125 -3.46 -0.24 -2.30
N VAL A 126 -3.24 0.31 -1.10
CA VAL A 126 -4.32 0.65 -0.18
C VAL A 126 -5.17 1.82 -0.69
N LEU A 127 -4.54 2.89 -1.21
CA LEU A 127 -5.24 4.05 -1.75
C LEU A 127 -6.00 3.71 -3.03
N TRP A 128 -5.37 2.96 -3.92
CA TRP A 128 -5.96 2.50 -5.17
C TRP A 128 -7.22 1.68 -4.92
N ASN A 129 -7.22 0.85 -3.87
CA ASN A 129 -8.38 0.02 -3.51
C ASN A 129 -9.55 0.78 -2.83
N GLN A 130 -9.33 2.01 -2.39
CA GLN A 130 -10.34 2.82 -1.68
C GLN A 130 -11.06 3.85 -2.56
N GLN A 131 -10.73 3.95 -3.85
CA GLN A 131 -11.37 4.88 -4.80
C GLN A 131 -11.41 6.34 -4.32
N THR A 132 -10.41 6.77 -3.55
CA THR A 132 -10.31 8.18 -3.18
C THR A 132 -9.96 8.96 -4.44
N PRO A 133 -10.66 10.06 -4.81
CA PRO A 133 -10.40 10.82 -6.04
C PRO A 133 -8.92 11.23 -6.23
N THR A 134 -8.20 11.35 -5.12
CA THR A 134 -6.78 11.68 -5.05
C THR A 134 -5.85 10.54 -5.53
N SER A 135 -6.29 9.28 -5.57
CA SER A 135 -5.38 8.13 -5.74
C SER A 135 -4.68 8.06 -7.10
N GLN A 136 -5.32 8.52 -8.19
CA GLN A 136 -4.73 8.50 -9.54
C GLN A 136 -3.69 9.60 -9.74
N LEU A 137 -3.95 10.82 -9.24
CA LEU A 137 -3.00 11.94 -9.29
C LEU A 137 -1.80 11.71 -8.36
N LEU A 138 -2.02 11.03 -7.23
CA LEU A 138 -0.98 10.73 -6.24
C LEU A 138 0.00 9.65 -6.71
N ALA A 139 -0.45 8.69 -7.52
CA ALA A 139 0.45 7.66 -8.02
C ALA A 139 1.58 8.29 -8.86
N GLU A 140 1.21 9.18 -9.79
CA GLU A 140 2.16 9.94 -10.60
C GLU A 140 3.13 10.74 -9.72
N ASP A 141 2.67 11.46 -8.70
CA ASP A 141 3.55 12.22 -7.80
C ASP A 141 4.43 11.34 -6.89
N LEU A 142 3.91 10.22 -6.37
CA LEU A 142 4.67 9.31 -5.51
C LEU A 142 5.84 8.65 -6.25
N PHE A 143 5.64 8.31 -7.53
CA PHE A 143 6.64 7.68 -8.40
C PHE A 143 7.50 8.70 -9.15
N SER A 144 6.96 9.87 -9.55
CA SER A 144 7.71 10.94 -10.21
C SER A 144 8.72 11.63 -9.27
N ALA A 145 8.40 11.77 -7.98
CA ALA A 145 9.33 12.29 -6.99
C ALA A 145 10.58 11.41 -6.78
N ALA A 146 10.59 10.17 -7.28
CA ALA A 146 11.79 9.32 -7.31
C ALA A 146 12.81 9.74 -8.40
N HIS A 147 12.38 10.53 -9.39
CA HIS A 147 13.22 10.90 -10.54
C HIS A 147 13.77 12.35 -10.51
N THR A 148 13.42 13.17 -9.51
CA THR A 148 13.73 14.62 -9.54
C THR A 148 14.79 15.13 -8.55
N ARG A 149 15.63 14.26 -7.97
CA ARG A 149 16.77 14.75 -7.17
C ARG A 149 18.09 14.11 -7.54
N LEU A 150 18.63 14.55 -8.68
CA LEU A 150 20.07 14.72 -8.82
C LEU A 150 20.33 16.22 -8.92
N PRO A 151 20.93 16.86 -7.89
CA PRO A 151 21.46 18.20 -8.03
C PRO A 151 22.74 18.14 -8.88
N ASN A 152 22.83 19.02 -9.89
CA ASN A 152 24.10 19.40 -10.52
C ASN A 152 25.01 20.12 -9.52
#